data_AF-A0A1J4SII8-F1
#
_entry.id   AF-A0A1J4SII8-F1
#
_cell.length_a   1.000
_cell.length_b   1.000
_cell.length_c   1.000
_cell.angle_alpha   90.00
_cell.angle_beta   90.00
_cell.angle_gamma   90.00
#
_symmetry.space_group_name_H-M   'P 1'
#
loop_
_entity.id
_entity.type
_entity.pdbx_description
1 polymer ?
#
loop_
_entity_poly.entity_id
_entity_poly.type
_entity_poly.pdbx_seq_one_letter_code
_entity_poly.pdbx_strand_id
1 'polypeptide(L)'
;MRLLTAWVLFLILPPPAPAQVFLGAEMGPDSFLRSDAAKIDTAGEDAFAWALSSEVSSSTLYAVFESTAPEREILKYLRAGIYRQELAALLLLSGQTSVPLKKLSAELPKAGGFSGLAKKHKADAMSIFEAAGALKAAADQRLPFFLESPYAGSVRVSTSAAGSDYENK
;
A
#
# COMPACT_ATOMS: atom_id res chain seq x y z
N MET A 1 -27.49 50.95 47.31
CA MET A 1 -26.66 49.81 46.85
C MET A 1 -27.48 48.98 45.86
N ARG A 2 -27.53 49.44 44.60
CA ARG A 2 -28.29 48.86 43.49
C ARG A 2 -27.38 48.89 42.26
N LEU A 3 -26.37 48.02 42.23
CA LEU A 3 -25.32 48.02 41.20
C LEU A 3 -24.80 46.60 40.95
N LEU A 4 -25.66 45.58 40.99
CA LEU A 4 -25.26 44.18 40.83
C LEU A 4 -26.23 43.34 39.99
N THR A 5 -27.09 43.97 39.19
CA THR A 5 -28.11 43.31 38.35
C THR A 5 -28.10 43.80 36.91
N ALA A 6 -26.92 44.15 36.37
CA ALA A 6 -26.77 44.59 34.98
C ALA A 6 -25.75 43.77 34.16
N TRP A 7 -25.09 42.77 34.75
CA TRP A 7 -24.02 41.98 34.12
C TRP A 7 -24.39 40.53 33.75
N VAL A 8 -25.69 40.20 33.74
CA VAL A 8 -26.17 38.87 33.27
C VAL A 8 -26.89 38.98 31.93
N LEU A 9 -27.10 40.20 31.41
CA LEU A 9 -27.87 40.46 30.18
C LEU A 9 -27.00 40.65 28.92
N PHE A 10 -25.81 40.04 28.87
CA PHE A 10 -24.89 40.12 27.72
C PHE A 10 -24.58 38.76 27.07
N LEU A 11 -25.32 37.69 27.41
CA LEU A 11 -25.13 36.34 26.87
C LEU A 11 -26.27 35.88 25.95
N ILE A 12 -26.94 36.80 25.25
CA ILE A 12 -27.97 36.45 24.27
C ILE A 12 -27.83 37.38 23.05
N LEU A 13 -26.98 36.99 22.09
CA LEU A 13 -27.22 37.04 20.64
C LEU A 13 -25.98 36.53 19.88
N PRO A 14 -26.15 35.60 18.92
CA PRO A 14 -26.04 36.06 17.52
C PRO A 14 -27.12 35.51 16.56
N PRO A 15 -27.53 36.27 15.53
CA PRO A 15 -28.11 35.78 14.27
C PRO A 15 -27.13 36.01 13.08
N PRO A 16 -27.45 35.69 11.80
CA PRO A 16 -28.19 34.56 11.22
C PRO A 16 -27.42 33.82 10.07
N ALA A 17 -27.91 32.62 9.71
CA ALA A 17 -27.91 31.99 8.37
C ALA A 17 -26.59 31.48 7.73
N PRO A 18 -26.65 30.55 6.75
CA PRO A 18 -27.64 29.52 6.44
C PRO A 18 -27.07 28.11 6.61
N ALA A 19 -27.83 27.25 7.31
CA ALA A 19 -27.64 25.82 7.21
C ALA A 19 -28.14 25.33 5.84
N GLN A 20 -27.50 24.26 5.36
CA GLN A 20 -27.82 23.44 4.18
C GLN A 20 -27.21 23.94 2.87
N VAL A 21 -25.96 23.53 2.67
CA VAL A 21 -25.46 23.22 1.33
C VAL A 21 -26.40 22.18 0.74
N PHE A 22 -27.20 22.64 -0.21
CA PHE A 22 -28.16 21.84 -0.95
C PHE A 22 -27.39 20.76 -1.71
N LEU A 23 -27.88 19.54 -1.52
CA LEU A 23 -27.63 18.30 -2.22
C LEU A 23 -27.20 18.48 -3.69
N GLY A 24 -25.89 18.62 -3.94
CA GLY A 24 -25.28 18.43 -5.26
C GLY A 24 -25.20 16.96 -5.65
N ALA A 25 -26.27 16.21 -5.40
CA ALA A 25 -26.47 14.86 -5.89
C ALA A 25 -27.61 14.88 -6.90
N GLU A 26 -27.42 15.63 -7.98
CA GLU A 26 -27.96 15.19 -9.27
C GLU A 26 -27.17 13.96 -9.73
N MET A 27 -27.35 12.85 -9.00
CA MET A 27 -27.13 11.52 -9.53
C MET A 27 -28.28 11.23 -10.49
N GLY A 28 -28.08 11.62 -11.75
CA GLY A 28 -28.90 11.09 -12.83
C GLY A 28 -28.71 9.57 -12.93
N PRO A 29 -29.67 8.85 -13.53
CA PRO A 29 -29.54 7.41 -13.81
C PRO A 29 -28.32 7.07 -14.70
N ASP A 30 -27.67 8.08 -15.29
CA ASP A 30 -26.38 7.95 -16.01
C ASP A 30 -25.17 7.70 -15.11
N SER A 31 -25.23 7.99 -13.80
CA SER A 31 -24.11 7.73 -12.88
C SER A 31 -23.89 6.23 -12.62
N PHE A 32 -24.84 5.37 -13.00
CA PHE A 32 -24.72 3.92 -12.91
C PHE A 32 -24.08 3.26 -14.15
N LEU A 33 -23.93 3.99 -15.26
CA LEU A 33 -23.41 3.43 -16.52
C LEU A 33 -21.92 3.71 -16.78
N ARG A 34 -21.24 4.39 -15.86
CA ARG A 34 -19.79 4.59 -15.93
C ARG A 34 -19.16 4.46 -14.56
N SER A 35 -19.28 3.25 -13.99
CA SER A 35 -18.18 2.75 -13.16
C SER A 35 -17.02 2.53 -14.11
N ASP A 36 -16.28 3.60 -14.43
CA ASP A 36 -14.93 3.50 -14.93
C ASP A 36 -14.22 2.66 -13.87
N ALA A 37 -14.09 1.36 -14.14
CA ALA A 37 -13.40 0.43 -13.28
C ALA A 37 -12.07 1.11 -12.95
N ALA A 38 -11.87 1.48 -11.68
CA ALA A 38 -10.69 2.19 -11.22
C ALA A 38 -9.48 1.51 -11.88
N LYS A 39 -8.90 2.17 -12.88
CA LYS A 39 -7.93 1.56 -13.76
C LYS A 39 -6.72 1.33 -12.87
N ILE A 40 -6.55 0.09 -12.39
CA ILE A 40 -5.46 -0.28 -11.49
C ILE A 40 -4.19 0.18 -12.19
N ASP A 41 -3.46 1.09 -11.54
CA ASP A 41 -2.21 1.64 -12.05
C ASP A 41 -1.13 0.55 -12.00
N THR A 42 -1.24 -0.38 -12.95
CA THR A 42 -0.39 -1.56 -13.05
C THR A 42 1.07 -1.18 -13.27
N ALA A 43 1.34 -0.07 -13.95
CA ALA A 43 2.68 0.45 -14.17
C ALA A 43 3.27 1.03 -12.88
N GLY A 44 2.48 1.82 -12.13
CA GLY A 44 2.93 2.36 -10.84
C GLY A 44 3.15 1.30 -9.78
N GLU A 45 2.36 0.23 -9.76
CA GLU A 45 2.57 -0.91 -8.84
C GLU A 45 3.83 -1.71 -9.20
N ASP A 46 4.07 -1.97 -10.48
CA ASP A 46 5.29 -2.66 -10.92
C ASP A 46 6.54 -1.82 -10.63
N ALA A 47 6.51 -0.53 -10.97
CA ALA A 47 7.59 0.40 -10.65
C ALA A 47 7.85 0.49 -9.14
N PHE A 48 6.80 0.53 -8.32
CA PHE A 48 6.95 0.48 -6.87
C PHE A 48 7.55 -0.84 -6.39
N ALA A 49 7.18 -1.97 -6.98
CA ALA A 49 7.72 -3.27 -6.60
C ALA A 49 9.24 -3.34 -6.81
N TRP A 50 9.71 -2.84 -7.95
CA TRP A 50 11.13 -2.70 -8.25
C TRP A 50 11.83 -1.67 -7.37
N ALA A 51 11.19 -0.53 -7.10
CA ALA A 51 11.76 0.49 -6.23
C ALA A 51 11.93 -0.04 -4.80
N LEU A 52 10.91 -0.69 -4.25
CA LEU A 52 10.96 -1.26 -2.89
C LEU A 52 12.00 -2.38 -2.78
N SER A 53 12.14 -3.23 -3.80
CA SER A 53 13.17 -4.28 -3.79
C SER A 53 14.59 -3.70 -3.86
N SER A 54 14.78 -2.52 -4.43
CA SER A 54 16.09 -1.84 -4.43
C SER A 54 16.45 -1.20 -3.07
N GLU A 55 15.46 -0.91 -2.22
CA GLU A 55 15.70 -0.32 -0.88
C GLU A 55 16.07 -1.34 0.20
N VAL A 56 15.81 -2.62 -0.06
CA VAL A 56 15.95 -3.68 0.93
C VAL A 56 17.06 -4.63 0.49
N SER A 57 17.90 -5.06 1.44
CA SER A 57 18.97 -6.00 1.13
C SER A 57 18.43 -7.31 0.53
N SER A 58 19.13 -7.87 -0.45
CA SER A 58 18.71 -9.13 -1.09
C SER A 58 18.57 -10.28 -0.08
N SER A 59 19.41 -10.33 0.97
CA SER A 59 19.29 -11.30 2.06
C SER A 59 17.98 -11.18 2.82
N THR A 60 17.52 -9.96 3.11
CA THR A 60 16.24 -9.73 3.78
C THR A 60 15.09 -10.14 2.86
N LEU A 61 15.14 -9.76 1.58
CA LEU A 61 14.09 -10.11 0.62
C LEU A 61 13.94 -11.64 0.47
N TYR A 62 15.05 -12.37 0.37
CA TYR A 62 15.02 -13.84 0.26
C TYR A 62 14.49 -14.50 1.54
N ALA A 63 14.84 -13.98 2.72
CA ALA A 63 14.33 -14.49 3.98
C ALA A 63 12.83 -14.22 4.16
N VAL A 64 12.36 -13.02 3.78
CA VAL A 64 10.97 -12.58 3.97
C VAL A 64 10.01 -13.22 2.97
N PHE A 65 10.41 -13.30 1.70
CA PHE A 65 9.56 -13.80 0.61
C PHE A 65 9.78 -15.26 0.25
N GLU A 66 10.87 -15.89 0.70
CA GLU A 66 11.26 -17.26 0.33
C GLU A 66 11.30 -17.48 -1.20
N SER A 67 11.68 -16.44 -1.94
CA SER A 67 11.64 -16.39 -3.40
C SER A 67 12.92 -15.77 -3.97
N THR A 68 13.35 -16.26 -5.14
CA THR A 68 14.48 -15.68 -5.90
C THR A 68 14.06 -14.47 -6.75
N ALA A 69 12.77 -14.16 -6.81
CA ALA A 69 12.19 -13.04 -7.57
C ALA A 69 11.26 -12.21 -6.65
N PRO A 70 11.82 -11.48 -5.66
CA PRO A 70 11.04 -10.79 -4.63
C PRO A 70 10.13 -9.70 -5.19
N GLU A 71 10.51 -9.02 -6.27
CA GLU A 71 9.69 -8.02 -6.96
C GLU A 71 8.36 -8.60 -7.46
N ARG A 72 8.35 -9.85 -7.93
CA ARG A 72 7.12 -10.52 -8.38
C ARG A 72 6.19 -10.83 -7.21
N GLU A 73 6.75 -11.23 -6.07
CA GLU A 73 5.96 -11.46 -4.87
C GLU A 73 5.40 -10.14 -4.33
N ILE A 74 6.21 -9.07 -4.28
CA ILE A 74 5.75 -7.72 -3.91
C ILE A 74 4.56 -7.29 -4.78
N LEU A 75 4.70 -7.40 -6.11
CA LEU A 75 3.63 -7.02 -7.05
C LEU A 75 2.35 -7.83 -6.86
N LYS A 76 2.47 -9.14 -6.55
CA LYS A 76 1.33 -10.00 -6.26
C LYS A 76 0.56 -9.53 -5.02
N TYR A 77 1.24 -9.06 -3.98
CA TYR A 77 0.57 -8.53 -2.79
C TYR A 77 -0.10 -7.17 -3.05
N LEU A 78 0.53 -6.29 -3.83
CA LEU A 78 -0.07 -5.02 -4.25
C LEU A 78 -1.36 -5.27 -5.05
N ARG A 79 -1.31 -6.18 -6.04
CA ARG A 79 -2.49 -6.60 -6.83
C ARG A 79 -3.57 -7.32 -6.02
N ALA A 80 -3.21 -7.90 -4.88
CA ALA A 80 -4.16 -8.47 -3.93
C ALA A 80 -4.83 -7.41 -3.03
N GLY A 81 -4.53 -6.12 -3.24
CA GLY A 81 -5.12 -5.00 -2.51
C GLY A 81 -4.37 -4.62 -1.24
N ILE A 82 -3.18 -5.16 -0.99
CA ILE A 82 -2.33 -4.70 0.12
C ILE A 82 -1.72 -3.35 -0.25
N TYR A 83 -1.97 -2.33 0.56
CA TYR A 83 -1.45 -0.99 0.32
C TYR A 83 0.08 -0.95 0.45
N ARG A 84 0.74 -0.06 -0.32
CA ARG A 84 2.21 0.11 -0.33
C ARG A 84 2.84 0.23 1.07
N GLN A 85 2.23 1.05 1.95
CA GLN A 85 2.75 1.25 3.30
C GLN A 85 2.52 0.03 4.19
N GLU A 86 1.37 -0.62 4.05
CA GLU A 86 1.06 -1.85 4.79
C GLU A 86 2.00 -2.99 4.37
N LEU A 87 2.31 -3.10 3.07
CA LEU A 87 3.29 -4.05 2.58
C LEU A 87 4.70 -3.79 3.13
N ALA A 88 5.14 -2.53 3.15
CA ALA A 88 6.40 -2.15 3.79
C ALA A 88 6.41 -2.51 5.28
N ALA A 89 5.29 -2.30 5.98
CA ALA A 89 5.15 -2.66 7.39
C ALA A 89 5.17 -4.18 7.62
N LEU A 90 4.53 -4.96 6.74
CA LEU A 90 4.60 -6.42 6.76
C LEU A 90 6.01 -6.95 6.50
N LEU A 91 6.75 -6.33 5.59
CA LEU A 91 8.15 -6.66 5.32
C LEU A 91 9.02 -6.44 6.56
N LEU A 92 8.89 -5.28 7.22
CA LEU A 92 9.62 -4.97 8.44
C LEU A 92 9.23 -5.90 9.60
N LEU A 93 7.94 -6.17 9.77
CA LEU A 93 7.44 -7.11 10.78
C LEU A 93 7.97 -8.53 10.53
N SER A 94 7.98 -8.98 9.27
CA SER A 94 8.56 -10.26 8.86
C SER A 94 10.04 -10.33 9.20
N GLY A 95 10.81 -9.28 8.89
CA GLY A 95 12.22 -9.18 9.23
C GLY A 95 12.49 -9.24 10.74
N GLN A 96 11.67 -8.60 11.57
CA GLN A 96 11.82 -8.63 13.02
C GLN A 96 11.41 -9.97 13.66
N THR A 97 10.37 -10.61 13.13
CA THR A 97 9.76 -11.80 13.73
C THR A 97 10.22 -13.11 13.09
N SER A 98 10.95 -13.05 11.98
CA SER A 98 11.30 -14.20 11.14
C SER A 98 10.09 -15.01 10.64
N VAL A 99 8.90 -14.42 10.64
CA VAL A 99 7.68 -15.04 10.10
C VAL A 99 7.57 -14.66 8.62
N PRO A 100 7.49 -15.62 7.68
CA PRO A 100 7.40 -15.31 6.25
C PRO A 100 6.21 -14.42 5.92
N LEU A 101 6.40 -13.49 4.98
CA LEU A 101 5.38 -12.50 4.62
C LEU A 101 4.07 -13.14 4.16
N LYS A 102 4.15 -14.29 3.47
CA LYS A 102 2.98 -15.10 3.07
C LYS A 102 2.08 -15.50 4.23
N LYS A 103 2.65 -15.82 5.39
CA LYS A 103 1.88 -16.14 6.59
C LYS A 103 1.26 -14.88 7.17
N LEU A 104 2.04 -13.82 7.31
CA LEU A 104 1.57 -12.53 7.84
C LEU A 104 0.43 -11.95 7.01
N SER A 105 0.52 -11.96 5.68
CA SER A 105 -0.53 -11.47 4.79
C SER A 105 -1.83 -12.26 4.90
N ALA A 106 -1.75 -13.58 5.12
CA ALA A 106 -2.93 -14.43 5.28
C ALA A 106 -3.63 -14.25 6.64
N GLU A 107 -2.88 -13.78 7.64
CA GLU A 107 -3.39 -13.49 8.97
C GLU A 107 -3.87 -12.05 9.15
N LEU A 108 -3.38 -11.12 8.32
CA LEU A 108 -3.73 -9.70 8.35
C LEU A 108 -5.25 -9.44 8.45
N PRO A 109 -6.12 -10.01 7.59
CA PRO A 109 -7.56 -9.79 7.70
C PRO A 109 -8.16 -10.42 8.97
N LYS A 110 -7.60 -11.55 9.44
CA LYS A 110 -8.06 -12.25 10.65
C LYS A 110 -7.69 -11.49 11.92
N ALA A 111 -6.59 -10.74 11.88
CA ALA A 111 -6.11 -9.93 12.99
C ALA A 111 -6.78 -8.55 13.07
N GLY A 112 -7.67 -8.20 12.14
CA GLY A 112 -8.29 -6.88 12.08
C GLY A 112 -7.35 -5.77 11.58
N GLY A 113 -6.37 -6.13 10.75
CA GLY A 113 -5.38 -5.21 10.17
C GLY A 113 -4.01 -5.23 10.87
N PHE A 114 -3.11 -4.37 10.41
CA PHE A 114 -1.70 -4.39 10.82
C PHE A 114 -1.49 -4.24 12.33
N SER A 115 -2.24 -3.35 13.00
CA SER A 115 -2.10 -3.14 14.46
C SER A 115 -2.40 -4.42 15.26
N GLY A 116 -3.45 -5.16 14.89
CA GLY A 116 -3.77 -6.43 15.54
C GLY A 116 -2.74 -7.52 15.24
N LEU A 117 -2.20 -7.53 14.01
CA LEU A 117 -1.15 -8.46 13.63
C LEU A 117 0.15 -8.20 14.41
N ALA A 118 0.58 -6.95 14.52
CA ALA A 118 1.75 -6.56 15.31
C ALA A 118 1.59 -6.95 16.79
N LYS A 119 0.41 -6.72 17.39
CA LYS A 119 0.09 -7.18 18.75
C LYS A 119 0.23 -8.69 18.91
N LYS A 120 -0.30 -9.47 17.96
CA LYS A 120 -0.19 -10.95 17.96
C LYS A 120 1.28 -11.40 17.98
N HIS A 121 2.15 -10.69 17.27
CA HIS A 121 3.58 -10.98 17.21
C HIS A 121 4.42 -10.23 18.26
N LYS A 122 3.80 -9.58 19.25
CA LYS A 122 4.46 -8.81 20.31
C LYS A 122 5.41 -7.71 19.78
N ALA A 123 5.03 -7.10 18.67
CA ALA A 123 5.80 -6.05 18.02
C ALA A 123 5.14 -4.68 18.22
N ASP A 124 5.93 -3.61 18.24
CA ASP A 124 5.42 -2.25 18.36
C ASP A 124 4.90 -1.75 17.01
N ALA A 125 3.57 -1.80 16.86
CA ALA A 125 2.88 -1.41 15.65
C ALA A 125 3.22 0.02 15.19
N MET A 126 3.34 0.97 16.11
CA MET A 126 3.56 2.37 15.76
C MET A 126 4.96 2.56 15.21
N SER A 127 5.97 2.06 15.93
CA SER A 127 7.37 2.15 15.50
C SER A 127 7.59 1.51 14.12
N ILE A 128 6.97 0.35 13.86
CA ILE A 128 7.10 -0.35 12.58
C ILE A 128 6.37 0.41 11.48
N PHE A 129 5.19 0.95 11.75
CA PHE A 129 4.41 1.65 10.74
C PHE A 129 5.06 3.00 10.34
N GLU A 130 5.72 3.67 11.28
CA GLU A 130 6.56 4.85 11.02
C GLU A 130 7.78 4.49 10.16
N ALA A 131 8.53 3.46 10.54
CA ALA A 131 9.66 2.97 9.77
C ALA A 131 9.23 2.51 8.35
N ALA A 132 8.06 1.90 8.24
CA ALA A 132 7.46 1.52 6.96
C ALA A 132 7.08 2.73 6.11
N GLY A 133 6.60 3.81 6.75
CA GLY A 133 6.35 5.08 6.08
C GLY A 133 7.62 5.68 5.48
N ALA A 134 8.73 5.65 6.23
CA ALA A 134 10.03 6.09 5.74
C ALA A 134 10.56 5.21 4.58
N LEU A 135 10.45 3.89 4.71
CA LEU A 135 10.82 2.94 3.65
C LEU A 135 10.00 3.15 2.38
N LYS A 136 8.68 3.30 2.52
CA LYS A 136 7.79 3.62 1.39
C LYS A 136 8.19 4.94 0.73
N ALA A 137 8.46 5.99 1.51
CA ALA A 137 8.87 7.28 0.97
C ALA A 137 10.18 7.18 0.16
N ALA A 138 11.15 6.40 0.66
CA ALA A 138 12.40 6.14 -0.05
C ALA A 138 12.20 5.37 -1.37
N ALA A 139 11.27 4.40 -1.38
CA ALA A 139 10.87 3.69 -2.60
C ALA A 139 10.11 4.62 -3.58
N ASP A 140 9.17 5.43 -3.09
CA ASP A 140 8.40 6.37 -3.91
C ASP A 140 9.32 7.42 -4.58
N GLN A 141 10.40 7.85 -3.90
CA GLN A 141 11.41 8.75 -4.49
C GLN A 141 12.15 8.12 -5.68
N ARG A 142 12.27 6.80 -5.73
CA ARG A 142 12.94 6.06 -6.81
C ARG A 142 11.98 5.61 -7.90
N LEU A 143 10.67 5.72 -7.66
CA LEU A 143 9.63 5.26 -8.55
C LEU A 143 9.75 5.81 -9.99
N PRO A 144 10.14 7.08 -10.24
CA PRO A 144 10.34 7.59 -11.61
C PRO A 144 11.35 6.77 -12.44
N PHE A 145 12.43 6.27 -11.83
CA PHE A 145 13.45 5.47 -12.53
C PHE A 145 12.90 4.15 -13.06
N PHE A 146 11.89 3.59 -12.40
CA PHE A 146 11.29 2.31 -12.77
C PHE A 146 10.04 2.47 -13.65
N LEU A 147 9.39 3.64 -13.62
CA LEU A 147 8.33 3.98 -14.58
C LEU A 147 8.85 4.18 -16.00
N GLU A 148 10.05 4.75 -16.13
CA GLU A 148 10.69 5.02 -17.43
C GLU A 148 11.42 3.79 -17.99
N SER A 149 11.51 2.71 -17.22
CA SER A 149 12.24 1.51 -17.59
C SER A 149 11.49 0.72 -18.69
N PRO A 150 12.11 0.47 -19.86
CA PRO A 150 11.51 -0.32 -20.94
C PRO A 150 11.29 -1.80 -20.57
N TYR A 151 11.68 -2.21 -19.37
CA TYR A 151 11.51 -3.58 -18.86
C TYR A 151 10.15 -3.84 -18.18
N ALA A 152 9.33 -2.80 -17.94
CA ALA A 152 7.99 -2.91 -17.34
C ALA A 152 6.98 -3.75 -18.17
N GLY A 153 7.38 -4.25 -19.36
CA GLY A 153 6.52 -5.05 -20.23
C GLY A 153 7.18 -6.24 -20.95
N SER A 154 8.45 -6.57 -20.71
CA SER A 154 9.11 -7.62 -21.50
C SER A 154 10.02 -8.53 -20.67
N VAL A 155 9.42 -9.42 -19.89
CA VAL A 155 10.00 -10.75 -19.72
C VAL A 155 9.38 -11.66 -20.78
N ARG A 156 9.80 -11.48 -22.04
CA ARG A 156 9.69 -12.57 -23.01
C ARG A 156 10.69 -13.62 -22.56
N VAL A 157 10.19 -14.70 -21.97
CA VAL A 157 10.96 -15.94 -21.83
C VAL A 157 11.31 -16.38 -23.25
N SER A 158 12.53 -16.06 -23.70
CA SER A 158 13.12 -16.68 -24.87
C SER A 158 13.34 -18.15 -24.51
N THR A 159 12.39 -19.01 -24.82
CA THR A 159 12.65 -20.44 -24.90
C THR A 159 13.57 -20.65 -26.09
N SER A 160 14.88 -20.60 -25.85
CA SER A 160 15.86 -21.19 -26.76
C SER A 160 15.66 -22.70 -26.71
N ALA A 161 14.74 -23.21 -27.52
CA ALA A 161 14.74 -24.60 -27.92
C ALA A 161 15.97 -24.81 -28.80
N ALA A 162 17.12 -24.99 -28.16
CA ALA A 162 18.28 -25.59 -28.78
C ALA A 162 18.00 -27.10 -28.91
N GLY A 163 17.35 -27.47 -30.01
CA GLY A 163 17.32 -28.85 -30.48
C GLY A 163 18.62 -29.15 -31.19
N SER A 164 19.67 -29.46 -30.42
CA SER A 164 20.88 -30.10 -30.93
C SER A 164 20.69 -31.61 -30.82
N ASP A 165 20.29 -32.27 -31.91
CA ASP A 165 20.48 -33.71 -32.05
C ASP A 165 21.50 -33.97 -33.15
N TYR A 166 22.73 -34.18 -32.67
CA TYR A 166 23.78 -34.88 -33.39
C TYR A 166 23.43 -36.38 -33.44
N GLU A 167 23.31 -36.89 -34.66
CA GLU A 167 23.96 -38.13 -35.14
C GLU A 167 23.97 -39.38 -34.22
N ASN A 168 23.31 -40.47 -34.63
CA ASN A 168 23.88 -41.82 -34.50
C ASN A 168 23.17 -42.85 -35.40
N LYS A 169 23.95 -43.31 -36.40
CA LYS A 169 23.90 -44.58 -37.16
C LYS A 169 22.69 -44.92 -38.03
#